data_AF-A0A354Y014-F1
#
_entry.id   AF-A0A354Y014-F1
#
_cell.length_a   1.000
_cell.length_b   1.000
_cell.length_c   1.000
_cell.angle_alpha   90.00
_cell.angle_beta   90.00
_cell.angle_gamma   90.00
#
_symmetry.space_group_name_H-M   'P 1'
#
loop_
_entity.id
_entity.type
_entity.pdbx_description
1 polymer ?
#
loop_
_entity_poly.entity_id
_entity_poly.type
_entity_poly.pdbx_seq_one_letter_code
_entity_poly.pdbx_strand_id
1 'polypeptide(L)'
;MKRIPVFTVLLALCILTLSAQDNASKKSYTFLLTGASFASPNNGWFEIGCELSDANPLNRAIGGEAIADAANRIIDGTLYTIEELEHIDALVIMQV
;
A
#
# COMPACT_ATOMS: atom_id res chain seq x y z
N MET A 1 41.70 7.25 -34.66
CA MET A 1 41.02 6.49 -33.58
C MET A 1 40.45 7.48 -32.59
N LYS A 2 39.13 7.67 -32.55
CA LYS A 2 38.47 8.65 -31.67
C LYS A 2 38.57 8.15 -30.21
N ARG A 3 39.31 8.87 -29.36
CA ARG A 3 39.42 8.56 -27.92
C ARG A 3 38.10 8.93 -27.26
N ILE A 4 37.26 7.94 -26.95
CA ILE A 4 36.05 8.18 -26.17
C ILE A 4 36.48 8.56 -24.75
N PRO A 5 36.07 9.72 -24.21
CA PRO A 5 36.46 10.11 -22.87
C PRO A 5 35.81 9.19 -21.85
N VAL A 6 36.59 8.68 -20.90
CA VAL A 6 36.14 7.77 -19.82
C VAL A 6 34.91 8.33 -19.08
N PHE A 7 34.81 9.65 -19.00
CA PHE A 7 33.68 10.36 -18.41
C PHE A 7 32.34 10.09 -19.11
N THR A 8 32.33 9.99 -20.44
CA THR A 8 31.10 9.66 -21.19
C THR A 8 30.66 8.22 -20.97
N VAL A 9 31.59 7.29 -20.74
CA VAL A 9 31.25 5.89 -20.44
C VAL A 9 30.69 5.77 -19.02
N LEU A 10 31.27 6.49 -18.06
CA LEU A 10 30.80 6.50 -16.67
C LEU A 10 29.41 7.13 -16.55
N LEU A 11 29.16 8.23 -17.27
CA LEU A 11 27.86 8.89 -17.30
C LEU A 11 26.79 7.99 -17.93
N ALA A 12 27.12 7.27 -19.01
CA ALA A 12 26.22 6.31 -19.62
C ALA A 12 25.89 5.14 -18.68
N LEU A 13 26.87 4.64 -17.91
CA LEU A 13 26.62 3.60 -16.90
C LEU A 13 25.67 4.08 -15.81
N CYS A 14 25.83 5.31 -15.31
CA CYS A 14 24.92 5.86 -14.30
C CYS A 14 23.48 5.95 -14.82
N ILE A 15 23.26 6.42 -16.06
CA ILE A 15 21.92 6.55 -16.65
C ILE A 15 21.25 5.18 -16.80
N LEU A 16 22.00 4.14 -17.16
CA LEU A 16 21.51 2.76 -17.25
C LEU A 16 21.13 2.18 -15.87
N THR A 17 21.84 2.55 -14.81
CA THR A 17 21.48 2.11 -13.44
C THR A 17 20.29 2.83 -12.85
N LEU A 18 20.05 4.10 -13.19
CA LEU A 18 18.88 4.86 -12.72
C LEU A 18 17.58 4.33 -13.34
N SER A 19 17.58 4.04 -14.64
CA SER A 19 16.40 3.51 -15.36
C SER A 19 15.99 2.10 -14.93
N ALA A 20 16.87 1.36 -14.24
CA ALA A 20 16.54 0.07 -13.64
C ALA A 20 15.83 0.19 -12.28
N GLN A 21 15.95 1.33 -11.58
CA GLN A 21 15.33 1.55 -10.26
C GLN A 21 13.84 1.93 -10.33
N ASP A 22 13.34 2.38 -11.48
CA ASP A 22 11.91 2.70 -11.66
C ASP A 22 11.00 1.46 -11.61
N ASN A 23 11.57 0.25 -11.62
CA ASN A 23 10.83 -0.99 -11.37
C ASN A 23 10.74 -1.35 -9.87
N ALA A 24 11.02 -0.42 -8.97
CA ALA A 24 10.76 -0.57 -7.54
C ALA A 24 9.24 -0.71 -7.31
N SER A 25 8.77 -1.96 -7.37
CA SER A 25 7.48 -2.49 -6.92
C SER A 25 6.34 -1.48 -6.96
N LYS A 26 5.69 -1.35 -8.13
CA LYS A 26 4.34 -0.83 -8.15
C LYS A 26 3.50 -1.82 -7.34
N LYS A 27 3.18 -1.45 -6.09
CA LYS A 27 2.37 -2.26 -5.17
C LYS A 27 1.16 -2.77 -5.94
N SER A 28 1.06 -4.09 -6.00
CA SER A 28 0.21 -4.80 -6.95
C SER A 28 -1.23 -4.92 -6.48
N TYR A 29 -1.42 -4.88 -5.16
CA TYR A 29 -2.72 -5.00 -4.52
C TYR A 29 -2.97 -3.84 -3.56
N THR A 30 -4.24 -3.59 -3.25
CA THR A 30 -4.68 -2.70 -2.17
C THR A 30 -5.54 -3.49 -1.21
N PHE A 31 -5.15 -3.51 0.05
CA PHE A 31 -5.90 -4.18 1.12
C PHE A 31 -6.54 -3.14 2.02
N LEU A 32 -7.85 -3.24 2.21
CA LEU A 32 -8.62 -2.44 3.17
C LEU A 32 -8.77 -3.22 4.47
N LEU A 33 -8.40 -2.62 5.60
CA LEU A 33 -8.63 -3.16 6.93
C LEU A 33 -9.69 -2.35 7.67
N THR A 34 -10.68 -3.05 8.24
CA THR A 34 -11.56 -2.53 9.29
C THR A 34 -11.47 -3.40 10.53
N GLY A 35 -11.73 -2.82 11.72
CA GLY A 35 -11.59 -3.52 12.98
C GLY A 35 -11.55 -2.58 14.19
N ALA A 36 -11.35 -3.18 15.37
CA ALA A 36 -11.28 -2.47 16.63
C ALA A 36 -9.85 -2.12 17.05
N SER A 37 -9.59 -2.01 18.35
CA SER A 37 -8.35 -1.50 18.93
C SER A 37 -7.10 -2.30 18.53
N PHE A 38 -7.21 -3.61 18.27
CA PHE A 38 -6.09 -4.43 17.78
C PHE A 38 -5.70 -4.13 16.33
N ALA A 39 -6.64 -3.69 15.52
CA ALA A 39 -6.43 -3.32 14.11
C ALA A 39 -5.98 -1.87 13.94
N SER A 40 -5.98 -1.08 15.01
CA SER A 40 -5.57 0.33 14.98
C SER A 40 -4.20 0.52 14.32
N PRO A 41 -4.02 1.56 13.48
CA PRO A 41 -2.75 1.89 12.84
C PRO A 41 -1.56 1.99 13.82
N ASN A 42 -1.84 2.32 15.09
CA ASN A 42 -0.82 2.41 16.13
C ASN A 42 -0.10 1.08 16.43
N ASN A 43 -0.70 -0.06 16.08
CA ASN A 43 -0.09 -1.38 16.30
C ASN A 43 0.80 -1.82 15.13
N GLY A 44 0.67 -1.22 13.94
CA GLY A 44 1.58 -1.36 12.80
C GLY A 44 1.65 -2.72 12.08
N TRP A 45 1.04 -3.78 12.63
CA TRP A 45 1.17 -5.14 12.07
C TRP A 45 0.55 -5.27 10.67
N PHE A 46 -0.52 -4.53 10.40
CA PHE A 46 -1.22 -4.58 9.12
C PHE A 46 -0.38 -3.95 8.01
N GLU A 47 0.24 -2.81 8.31
CA GLU A 47 1.11 -2.09 7.39
C GLU A 47 2.36 -2.92 7.07
N ILE A 48 2.95 -3.58 8.07
CA ILE A 48 4.07 -4.52 7.88
C ILE A 48 3.64 -5.70 7.01
N GLY A 49 2.47 -6.29 7.26
CA GLY A 49 1.94 -7.38 6.45
C GLY A 49 1.71 -6.99 4.99
N CYS A 50 1.21 -5.76 4.75
CA CYS A 50 1.05 -5.22 3.41
C CYS A 50 2.40 -4.96 2.74
N GLU A 51 3.38 -4.43 3.46
CA GLU A 51 4.74 -4.21 2.93
C GLU A 51 5.38 -5.52 2.48
N LEU A 52 5.31 -6.58 3.30
CA LEU A 52 5.83 -7.90 2.97
C LEU A 52 5.11 -8.58 1.80
N SER A 53 3.91 -8.12 1.46
CA SER A 53 3.07 -8.67 0.40
C SER A 53 3.02 -7.78 -0.85
N ASP A 54 3.87 -6.75 -0.95
CA ASP A 54 3.84 -5.75 -2.03
C ASP A 54 2.44 -5.12 -2.23
N ALA A 55 1.74 -4.85 -1.12
CA ALA A 55 0.39 -4.29 -1.09
C ALA A 55 0.33 -2.87 -0.51
N ASN A 56 -0.67 -2.10 -0.95
CA ASN A 56 -1.04 -0.81 -0.41
C ASN A 56 -1.97 -1.01 0.80
N PRO A 57 -1.58 -0.59 2.01
CA PRO A 57 -2.46 -0.65 3.16
C PRO A 57 -3.47 0.51 3.14
N LEU A 58 -4.75 0.18 3.32
CA LEU A 58 -5.82 1.12 3.59
C LEU A 58 -6.43 0.77 4.97
N ASN A 59 -5.82 1.27 6.04
CA ASN A 59 -6.28 0.99 7.41
C ASN A 59 -7.37 1.98 7.83
N ARG A 60 -8.56 1.46 8.15
CA ARG A 60 -9.75 2.21 8.58
C ARG A 60 -10.30 1.73 9.93
N ALA A 61 -9.49 0.98 10.69
CA ALA A 61 -9.85 0.50 12.01
C ALA A 61 -9.99 1.64 13.01
N ILE A 62 -10.99 1.53 13.89
CA ILE A 62 -11.29 2.52 14.94
C ILE A 62 -11.45 1.76 16.26
N GLY A 63 -10.71 2.19 17.28
CA GLY A 63 -10.75 1.57 18.60
C GLY A 63 -12.17 1.59 19.19
N GLY A 64 -12.63 0.44 19.67
CA GLY A 64 -13.95 0.28 20.27
C GLY A 64 -15.12 0.09 19.29
N GLU A 65 -14.90 0.09 17.97
CA GLU A 65 -15.94 -0.25 16.99
C GLU A 65 -16.31 -1.74 17.05
N ALA A 66 -17.60 -2.04 17.11
CA ALA A 66 -18.12 -3.37 16.86
C ALA A 66 -18.17 -3.66 15.35
N ILE A 67 -18.34 -4.94 14.99
CA ILE A 67 -18.52 -5.32 13.58
C ILE A 67 -19.72 -4.64 12.91
N ALA A 68 -20.76 -4.35 13.69
CA ALA A 68 -21.94 -3.63 13.21
C ALA A 68 -21.63 -2.19 12.82
N ASP A 69 -20.71 -1.51 13.52
CA ASP A 69 -20.31 -0.14 13.20
C ASP A 69 -19.59 -0.09 11.84
N ALA A 70 -18.71 -1.04 11.58
CA ALA A 70 -18.07 -1.19 10.27
C ALA A 70 -19.11 -1.42 9.14
N ALA A 71 -20.13 -2.25 9.39
CA ALA A 71 -21.21 -2.49 8.44
C ALA A 71 -22.04 -1.22 8.19
N ASN A 72 -22.36 -0.45 9.23
CA ASN A 72 -23.05 0.82 9.10
C ASN A 72 -22.23 1.82 8.26
N ARG A 73 -20.91 1.88 8.48
CA ARG A 73 -20.02 2.72 7.68
C ARG A 73 -19.95 2.32 6.21
N ILE A 74 -20.12 1.04 5.87
CA ILE A 74 -20.25 0.59 4.48
C ILE A 74 -21.56 1.12 3.88
N ILE A 75 -22.68 0.97 4.60
CA ILE A 75 -24.00 1.45 4.16
C ILE A 75 -23.99 2.98 3.97
N ASP A 76 -23.35 3.69 4.88
CA ASP A 76 -23.25 5.15 4.88
C ASP A 76 -22.19 5.68 3.88
N GLY A 77 -21.40 4.80 3.25
CA GLY A 77 -20.33 5.19 2.32
C GLY A 77 -19.15 5.91 2.98
N THR A 78 -18.91 5.65 4.28
CA THR A 78 -17.84 6.28 5.08
C THR A 78 -16.68 5.34 5.39
N LEU A 79 -16.79 4.05 5.05
CA LEU A 79 -15.65 3.12 5.13
C LEU A 79 -14.70 3.31 3.94
N TYR A 80 -15.25 3.45 2.74
CA TYR A 80 -14.55 3.68 1.49
C TYR A 80 -15.46 4.47 0.52
N THR A 81 -14.87 5.18 -0.44
CA THR A 81 -15.61 5.70 -1.59
C THR A 81 -15.81 4.62 -2.66
N ILE A 82 -16.75 4.83 -3.59
CA ILE A 82 -16.98 3.90 -4.70
C ILE A 82 -15.72 3.79 -5.57
N GLU A 83 -14.99 4.89 -5.75
CA GLU A 83 -13.72 4.90 -6.48
C GLU A 83 -12.63 4.11 -5.75
N GLU A 84 -12.55 4.19 -4.41
CA GLU A 84 -11.65 3.33 -3.63
C GLU A 84 -12.03 1.85 -3.78
N LEU A 85 -13.34 1.52 -3.77
CA LEU A 85 -13.83 0.14 -3.90
C LEU A 85 -13.35 -0.55 -5.18
N GLU A 86 -13.34 0.15 -6.31
CA GLU A 86 -12.86 -0.39 -7.60
C GLU A 86 -11.38 -0.79 -7.59
N HIS A 87 -10.60 -0.29 -6.62
CA HIS A 87 -9.16 -0.54 -6.50
C HIS A 87 -8.81 -1.40 -5.27
N ILE A 88 -9.78 -1.80 -4.46
CA ILE A 88 -9.56 -2.66 -3.29
C ILE A 88 -9.60 -4.13 -3.75
N ASP A 89 -8.51 -4.84 -3.52
CA ASP A 89 -8.37 -6.26 -3.88
C ASP A 89 -8.82 -7.19 -2.75
N ALA A 90 -8.72 -6.73 -1.50
CA ALA A 90 -9.18 -7.49 -0.34
C ALA A 90 -9.73 -6.60 0.78
N LEU A 91 -10.85 -7.01 1.36
CA LEU A 91 -11.38 -6.49 2.62
C LEU A 91 -10.97 -7.44 3.75
N VAL A 92 -10.18 -6.93 4.68
CA VAL A 92 -9.75 -7.60 5.91
C VAL A 92 -10.60 -7.08 7.06
N ILE A 93 -11.21 -7.99 7.82
CA ILE A 93 -12.02 -7.67 9.00
C ILE A 93 -11.34 -8.29 10.21
N MET A 94 -10.84 -7.45 11.12
CA MET A 94 -10.19 -7.88 12.35
C MET A 94 -10.96 -7.39 13.57
N GLN A 95 -11.78 -8.27 14.13
CA GLN A 95 -12.54 -8.01 15.34
C GLN A 95 -12.12 -8.99 16.44
N VAL A 96 -11.87 -8.46 17.65
CA VAL A 96 -11.40 -9.20 18.83
C VAL A 96 -12.09 -8.69 20.08
#